data_AF-A0A7T8HJI0-F1
#
_entry.id   AF-A0A7T8HJI0-F1
#
_cell.length_a   1.000
_cell.length_b   1.000
_cell.length_c   1.000
_cell.angle_alpha   90.00
_cell.angle_beta   90.00
_cell.angle_gamma   90.00
#
_symmetry.space_group_name_H-M   'P 1'
#
loop_
_entity.id
_entity.type
_entity.pdbx_description
1 polymer ?
#
loop_
_entity_poly.entity_id
_entity_poly.type
_entity_poly.pdbx_seq_one_letter_code
_entity_poly.pdbx_strand_id
1 'polypeptide(L)'
;MKKKCNFVISAFGSGLYSSDIKEALSPLKFNKWGGLEVDNLTGKTSVDWVFSGGDIAGVAETAVEAVNDGKVASWSIHRYLQRNSEGFDKISLEPKLPKFYTPIDNVDISVDV
;
A
#
# COMPACT_ATOMS: atom_id res chain seq x y z
N MET A 1 -23.57 36.30 9.01
CA MET A 1 -23.21 36.29 10.45
C MET A 1 -21.69 36.46 10.57
N LYS A 2 -21.18 37.58 11.14
CA LYS A 2 -19.74 37.77 11.39
C LYS A 2 -19.40 37.23 12.78
N LYS A 3 -18.45 36.31 12.89
CA LYS A 3 -17.93 35.80 14.17
C LYS A 3 -16.55 36.42 14.41
N LYS A 4 -16.32 36.99 15.59
CA LYS A 4 -15.00 37.49 15.99
C LYS A 4 -14.11 36.28 16.32
N CYS A 5 -12.86 36.28 15.85
CA CYS A 5 -11.84 35.30 16.21
C CYS A 5 -10.45 35.97 16.23
N ASN A 6 -9.53 35.41 17.02
CA ASN A 6 -8.14 35.85 17.06
C ASN A 6 -7.25 35.05 16.11
N PHE A 7 -7.57 33.77 15.91
CA PHE A 7 -6.84 32.85 15.05
C PHE A 7 -7.82 32.00 14.24
N VAL A 8 -7.38 31.62 13.04
CA VAL A 8 -8.08 30.69 12.15
C VAL A 8 -7.09 29.61 11.76
N ILE A 9 -7.49 28.35 11.94
CA ILE A 9 -6.71 27.18 11.52
C ILE A 9 -7.58 26.40 10.54
N SER A 10 -7.11 26.25 9.31
CA SER A 10 -7.75 25.39 8.32
C SER A 10 -7.30 23.95 8.52
N ALA A 11 -8.24 23.04 8.65
CA ALA A 11 -8.03 21.60 8.78
C ALA A 11 -8.98 20.85 7.83
N PHE A 12 -9.12 21.33 6.59
CA PHE A 12 -10.00 20.72 5.58
C PHE A 12 -9.46 19.42 4.97
N GLY A 13 -8.27 18.98 5.41
CA GLY A 13 -7.63 17.76 4.94
C GLY A 13 -6.53 18.01 3.90
N SER A 14 -6.17 16.93 3.21
CA SER A 14 -5.05 16.85 2.27
C SER A 14 -5.51 16.29 0.92
N GLY A 15 -4.70 16.49 -0.11
CA GLY A 15 -4.95 15.92 -1.43
C GLY A 15 -3.76 16.09 -2.36
N LEU A 16 -3.79 15.37 -3.49
CA LEU A 16 -2.72 15.42 -4.49
C LEU A 16 -3.00 16.50 -5.55
N TYR A 17 -2.48 17.70 -5.31
CA TYR A 17 -2.76 18.87 -6.16
C TYR A 17 -1.59 19.27 -7.09
N SER A 18 -0.35 18.92 -6.76
CA SER A 18 0.83 19.33 -7.54
C SER A 18 0.81 18.75 -8.96
N SER A 19 0.98 19.62 -9.96
CA SER A 19 1.12 19.23 -11.37
C SER A 19 2.39 18.42 -11.62
N ASP A 20 3.51 18.84 -11.04
CA ASP A 20 4.82 18.26 -11.28
C ASP A 20 4.87 16.81 -10.76
N ILE A 21 4.22 16.55 -9.62
CA ILE A 21 4.08 15.19 -9.10
C ILE A 21 3.18 14.34 -10.02
N LYS A 22 2.07 14.89 -10.51
CA LYS A 22 1.19 14.17 -11.45
C LYS A 22 1.90 13.85 -12.77
N GLU A 23 2.74 14.75 -13.26
CA GLU A 23 3.56 14.54 -14.44
C GLU A 23 4.63 13.47 -14.20
N ALA A 24 5.31 13.51 -13.04
CA ALA A 24 6.28 12.48 -12.65
C ALA A 24 5.66 11.08 -12.48
N LEU A 25 4.36 11.02 -12.18
CA LEU A 25 3.59 9.78 -12.09
C LEU A 25 3.06 9.30 -13.44
N SER A 26 3.27 10.03 -14.55
CA SER A 26 2.90 9.56 -15.88
C SER A 26 3.66 8.26 -16.23
N PRO A 27 3.01 7.22 -16.81
CA PRO A 27 1.67 7.21 -17.41
C PRO A 27 0.57 6.61 -16.50
N LEU A 28 0.67 6.74 -15.18
CA LEU A 28 -0.34 6.22 -14.26
C LEU A 28 -1.69 6.91 -14.45
N LYS A 29 -2.76 6.13 -14.41
CA LYS A 29 -4.13 6.65 -14.44
C LYS A 29 -4.54 7.17 -13.06
N PHE A 30 -5.27 8.27 -13.08
CA PHE A 30 -5.91 8.86 -11.91
C PHE A 30 -7.40 8.60 -11.94
N ASN A 31 -7.99 8.37 -10.77
CA ASN A 31 -9.42 8.24 -10.61
C ASN A 31 -10.12 9.61 -10.61
N LYS A 32 -11.45 9.62 -10.61
CA LYS A 32 -12.26 10.85 -10.62
C LYS A 32 -12.09 11.76 -9.40
N TRP A 33 -11.47 11.26 -8.33
CA TRP A 33 -11.21 11.99 -7.09
C TRP A 33 -9.80 12.57 -7.02
N GLY A 34 -8.98 12.37 -8.06
CA GLY A 34 -7.61 12.90 -8.13
C GLY A 34 -6.55 12.04 -7.45
N GLY A 35 -6.92 10.86 -6.93
CA GLY A 35 -5.99 9.81 -6.48
C GLY A 35 -5.62 8.85 -7.60
N LEU A 36 -4.68 7.94 -7.34
CA LEU A 36 -4.29 6.91 -8.32
C LEU A 36 -5.43 5.89 -8.52
N GLU A 37 -5.57 5.38 -9.74
CA GLU A 37 -6.41 4.22 -10.02
C GLU A 37 -5.66 2.94 -9.62
N VAL A 38 -6.21 2.20 -8.65
CA VAL A 38 -5.57 1.04 -8.04
C VAL A 38 -6.58 -0.12 -7.93
N ASP A 39 -6.12 -1.34 -8.20
CA ASP A 39 -6.85 -2.57 -7.87
C ASP A 39 -6.74 -2.86 -6.36
N ASN A 40 -7.85 -2.77 -5.64
CA ASN A 40 -7.90 -2.93 -4.19
C ASN A 40 -7.50 -4.33 -3.70
N LEU A 41 -7.49 -5.36 -4.55
CA LEU A 41 -7.09 -6.71 -4.17
C LEU A 41 -5.58 -6.96 -4.34
N THR A 42 -4.91 -6.14 -5.15
CA THR A 42 -3.51 -6.38 -5.52
C THR A 42 -2.59 -5.17 -5.30
N GLY A 43 -3.16 -3.98 -5.09
CA GLY A 43 -2.42 -2.72 -5.05
C GLY A 43 -1.84 -2.31 -6.41
N LYS A 44 -2.15 -3.02 -7.50
CA LYS A 44 -1.65 -2.69 -8.84
C LYS A 44 -2.29 -1.43 -9.39
N THR A 45 -1.49 -0.64 -10.09
CA THR A 45 -1.97 0.52 -10.85
C THR A 45 -2.24 0.14 -12.31
N SER A 46 -2.53 1.13 -13.16
CA SER A 46 -2.60 0.94 -14.62
C SER A 46 -1.28 0.52 -15.28
N VAL A 47 -0.15 0.65 -14.58
CA VAL A 47 1.17 0.22 -15.06
C VAL A 47 1.57 -1.04 -14.28
N ASP A 48 1.85 -2.11 -15.03
CA ASP A 48 1.88 -3.48 -14.50
C ASP A 48 2.95 -3.76 -13.44
N TRP A 49 3.98 -2.91 -13.39
CA TRP A 49 5.12 -2.97 -12.47
C TRP A 49 5.08 -1.91 -11.37
N VAL A 50 4.02 -1.09 -11.33
CA VAL A 50 3.83 -0.01 -10.37
C VAL A 50 2.63 -0.32 -9.47
N PHE A 51 2.85 -0.17 -8.17
CA PHE A 51 1.88 -0.47 -7.11
C PHE A 51 1.70 0.75 -6.22
N SER A 52 0.53 0.87 -5.58
CA SER A 52 0.19 1.99 -4.71
C SER A 52 -0.68 1.54 -3.54
N GLY A 53 -0.57 2.25 -2.41
CA GLY A 53 -1.32 1.98 -1.18
C GLY A 53 -1.27 3.16 -0.22
N GLY A 54 -2.11 3.15 0.82
CA GLY A 54 -2.25 4.25 1.77
C GLY A 54 -3.04 5.43 1.22
N ASP A 55 -2.92 6.59 1.87
CA ASP A 55 -3.71 7.80 1.57
C ASP A 55 -3.69 8.19 0.08
N ILE A 56 -2.57 7.96 -0.62
CA ILE A 56 -2.42 8.29 -2.05
C ILE A 56 -3.25 7.40 -2.98
N ALA A 57 -3.55 6.16 -2.56
CA ALA A 57 -4.48 5.28 -3.27
C ALA A 57 -5.94 5.73 -3.10
N GLY A 58 -6.23 6.58 -2.11
CA GLY A 58 -7.56 7.14 -1.85
C GLY A 58 -8.56 6.11 -1.31
N VAL A 59 -8.08 5.01 -0.75
CA VAL A 59 -8.88 3.92 -0.18
C VAL A 59 -8.69 3.81 1.34
N ALA A 60 -7.51 4.20 1.85
CA ALA A 60 -7.21 4.22 3.26
C ALA A 60 -7.49 5.60 3.87
N GLU A 61 -8.17 5.61 5.02
CA GLU A 61 -8.44 6.80 5.84
C GLU A 61 -7.73 6.71 7.20
N THR A 62 -7.13 5.55 7.49
CA THR A 62 -6.49 5.24 8.77
C THR A 62 -5.12 4.60 8.57
N ALA A 63 -4.25 4.74 9.58
CA ALA A 63 -2.92 4.13 9.56
C ALA A 63 -2.95 2.60 9.43
N VAL A 64 -3.95 1.93 9.99
CA VAL A 64 -4.08 0.46 9.89
C VAL A 64 -4.43 0.02 8.47
N GLU A 65 -5.25 0.79 7.77
CA GLU A 65 -5.58 0.54 6.35
C GLU A 65 -4.35 0.76 5.47
N ALA A 66 -3.62 1.85 5.68
CA ALA A 66 -2.39 2.11 4.92
C ALA A 66 -1.32 1.02 5.10
N VAL A 67 -1.18 0.49 6.33
CA VAL A 67 -0.30 -0.66 6.60
C VAL A 67 -0.81 -1.91 5.89
N ASN A 68 -2.13 -2.15 5.88
CA ASN A 68 -2.73 -3.27 5.18
C ASN A 68 -2.54 -3.17 3.66
N ASP A 69 -2.66 -1.99 3.07
CA ASP A 69 -2.43 -1.77 1.63
C ASP A 69 -1.00 -2.14 1.26
N GLY A 70 -0.02 -1.69 2.04
CA GLY A 70 1.38 -2.08 1.85
C GLY A 70 1.59 -3.59 1.98
N LYS A 71 0.91 -4.23 2.93
CA LYS A 71 0.94 -5.69 3.11
C LYS A 71 0.38 -6.43 1.90
N VAL A 72 -0.78 -6.01 1.37
CA VAL A 72 -1.39 -6.59 0.17
C VAL A 72 -0.49 -6.40 -1.06
N ALA A 73 -0.04 -5.16 -1.30
CA ALA A 73 0.83 -4.82 -2.42
C ALA A 73 2.14 -5.61 -2.40
N SER A 74 2.70 -5.89 -1.22
CA SER A 74 3.95 -6.65 -1.09
C SER A 74 3.88 -8.05 -1.71
N TRP A 75 2.74 -8.74 -1.60
CA TRP A 75 2.56 -10.06 -2.20
C TRP A 75 2.49 -9.96 -3.73
N SER A 76 1.77 -8.97 -4.24
CA SER A 76 1.63 -8.75 -5.69
C SER A 76 2.94 -8.27 -6.33
N ILE A 77 3.73 -7.46 -5.62
CA ILE A 77 5.10 -7.09 -5.99
C ILE A 77 5.98 -8.35 -6.03
N HIS A 78 5.96 -9.16 -4.96
CA HIS A 78 6.71 -10.41 -4.90
C HIS A 78 6.41 -11.32 -6.10
N ARG A 79 5.12 -11.51 -6.41
CA ARG A 79 4.67 -12.26 -7.59
C ARG A 79 5.18 -11.64 -8.88
N TYR A 80 5.05 -10.31 -9.04
CA TYR A 80 5.49 -9.63 -10.26
C TYR A 80 7.00 -9.84 -10.52
N LEU A 81 7.83 -9.61 -9.50
CA LEU A 81 9.30 -9.72 -9.62
C LEU A 81 9.75 -11.13 -10.00
N GLN A 82 8.99 -12.14 -9.58
CA GLN A 82 9.34 -13.54 -9.80
C GLN A 82 8.85 -14.06 -11.15
N ARG A 83 8.07 -13.30 -11.92
CA ARG A 83 7.45 -13.74 -13.19
C ARG A 83 8.39 -14.38 -14.20
N ASN A 84 9.65 -13.95 -14.22
CA ASN A 84 10.67 -14.43 -15.14
C ASN A 84 11.77 -15.27 -14.44
N SER A 85 11.58 -15.67 -13.18
CA SER A 85 12.52 -16.51 -12.46
C SER A 85 12.16 -18.00 -12.64
N GLU A 86 13.16 -18.88 -12.55
CA GLU A 86 13.00 -20.35 -12.59
C GLU A 86 12.19 -20.93 -11.41
N GLY A 87 11.53 -20.08 -10.61
CA GLY A 87 10.68 -20.43 -9.49
C GLY A 87 9.28 -19.82 -9.53
N PHE A 88 8.89 -19.11 -10.59
CA PHE A 88 7.58 -18.45 -10.65
C PHE A 88 6.40 -19.40 -10.43
N ASP A 89 6.47 -20.59 -11.04
CA ASP A 89 5.43 -21.62 -10.94
C ASP A 89 5.32 -22.19 -9.51
N LYS A 90 6.36 -21.99 -8.68
CA LYS A 90 6.36 -22.39 -7.27
C LYS A 90 5.68 -21.36 -6.38
N ILE A 91 5.39 -20.16 -6.89
CA ILE A 91 4.69 -19.15 -6.11
C ILE A 91 3.21 -19.47 -6.13
N SER A 92 2.67 -19.65 -4.94
CA SER A 92 1.25 -19.89 -4.71
C SER A 92 0.38 -18.76 -5.27
N LEU A 93 -0.84 -19.08 -5.70
CA LEU A 93 -1.86 -18.06 -5.97
C LEU A 93 -2.41 -17.51 -4.65
N GLU A 94 -2.56 -18.36 -3.65
CA GLU A 94 -2.90 -17.98 -2.29
C GLU A 94 -1.70 -17.26 -1.62
N PRO A 95 -1.90 -16.06 -1.03
CA PRO A 95 -0.84 -15.31 -0.36
C PRO A 95 -0.22 -16.04 0.83
N LYS A 96 1.11 -16.17 0.81
CA LYS A 96 1.90 -16.78 1.90
C LYS A 96 2.91 -15.79 2.47
N LEU A 97 2.41 -14.70 3.05
CA LEU A 97 3.25 -13.70 3.71
C LEU A 97 3.91 -14.29 4.97
N PRO A 98 5.19 -13.98 5.23
CA PRO A 98 5.88 -14.48 6.41
C PRO A 98 5.25 -13.92 7.69
N LYS A 99 5.40 -14.66 8.79
CA LYS A 99 5.10 -14.16 10.13
C LYS A 99 6.22 -13.23 10.61
N PHE A 100 5.95 -12.53 11.71
CA PHE A 100 6.97 -11.82 12.46
C PHE A 100 7.69 -12.83 13.37
N TYR A 101 9.01 -12.78 13.41
CA TYR A 101 9.86 -13.67 14.22
C TYR A 101 10.85 -12.85 15.05
N THR A 102 11.21 -13.38 16.20
CA THR A 102 12.14 -12.85 17.18
C THR A 102 13.05 -13.97 17.69
N PRO A 103 14.14 -13.68 18.41
CA PRO A 103 14.94 -14.71 19.05
C PRO A 103 14.17 -15.61 20.04
N ILE A 104 13.01 -15.16 20.55
CA ILE A 104 12.16 -15.94 21.45
C ILE A 104 11.58 -17.16 20.73
N ASP A 105 11.30 -17.06 19.43
CA ASP A 105 10.75 -18.16 18.63
C ASP A 105 11.74 -19.33 18.47
N ASN A 106 13.02 -19.14 18.81
CA ASN A 106 14.07 -20.16 18.78
C ASN A 106 14.29 -20.84 20.15
N VAL A 107 13.54 -20.46 21.20
CA VAL A 107 13.68 -21.08 22.52
C VAL A 107 13.14 -22.51 22.44
N ASP A 108 13.99 -23.48 22.76
CA ASP A 108 13.59 -24.89 22.87
C ASP A 108 12.76 -25.08 24.15
N ILE A 109 11.50 -25.47 23.95
CA ILE A 109 10.52 -25.75 25.02
C ILE A 109 10.24 -27.24 25.18
N SER A 110 11.04 -28.11 24.56
CA SER A 110 10.91 -29.56 24.69
C SER A 110 11.30 -30.06 26.09
N VAL A 111 10.69 -31.16 26.51
CA VAL A 111 11.00 -31.86 27.76
C VAL A 111 10.86 -33.37 27.54
N ASP A 112 11.82 -34.14 28.03
CA ASP A 112 11.74 -35.59 28.07
C ASP A 112 11.16 -36.04 29.42
N VAL A 113 10.20 -36.98 29.40
CA VAL A 113 9.53 -37.55 30.59
C VAL A 113 9.80 -39.05 30.67
#